data_AF-A0AA40DJ73-F1
#
_entry.id   AF-A0AA40DJ73-F1
#
_cell.length_a   1.000
_cell.length_b   1.000
_cell.length_c   1.000
_cell.angle_alpha   90.00
_cell.angle_beta   90.00
_cell.angle_gamma   90.00
#
_symmetry.space_group_name_H-M   'P 1'
#
loop_
_entity.id
_entity.type
_entity.pdbx_description
1 polymer ?
#
loop_
_entity_poly.entity_id
_entity_poly.type
_entity_poly.pdbx_seq_one_letter_code
_entity_poly.pdbx_strand_id
1 'polypeptide(L)'
;YTTTALIPFYEDTTGSGVDWSTNVHVTVRMGSTMGHSYRPIVDTGTQGMVFSAPEMDYDFNTPCEDQGTPGWQFLSSSNLLYEGCWVPRDFYFNVGDPANPVVKASVPILAMMYKSECPTFDIASTTGHCPNASVPRIANATGTRMMGVGWGRQYDGLPQGTPDKNPLRNIVSVGTQSMDPATAYSAGYVLDSHGLRVGLTDANTAGISWYALEAHASIPGEYREARACIAVDGATPCVPGHAVVDTGIGQSYLRMPAGTALRFVSGRSGRLVDTSAVRIDFGAPGSTAVATESFTLGSPGSPDVNPDYVSAVFRDPALTYINTGRHAYRAFVTAFDGRNGRYG
;
A
#
# COMPACT_ATOMS: atom_id res chain seq x y z
N TYR A 1 20.65 12.30 7.72
CA TYR A 1 19.78 12.00 8.87
C TYR A 1 20.33 10.78 9.60
N THR A 2 20.17 10.69 10.92
CA THR A 2 20.77 9.60 11.72
C THR A 2 19.75 8.79 12.51
N THR A 3 18.53 9.31 12.70
CA THR A 3 17.51 8.61 13.47
C THR A 3 16.72 7.66 12.58
N THR A 4 16.62 6.41 13.01
CA THR A 4 15.85 5.35 12.36
C THR A 4 15.31 4.39 13.41
N ALA A 5 14.22 3.67 13.10
CA ALA A 5 13.70 2.60 13.93
C ALA A 5 13.07 1.52 13.06
N LEU A 6 13.23 0.26 13.45
CA LEU A 6 12.49 -0.85 12.88
C LEU A 6 11.15 -0.97 13.59
N ILE A 7 10.07 -1.06 12.83
CA ILE A 7 8.76 -1.53 13.27
C ILE A 7 8.65 -2.96 12.72
N PRO A 8 8.88 -3.99 13.55
CA PRO A 8 8.94 -5.36 13.07
C PRO A 8 7.54 -5.88 12.70
N PHE A 9 7.49 -6.79 11.75
CA PHE A 9 6.26 -7.53 11.49
C PHE A 9 5.93 -8.44 12.66
N TYR A 10 4.63 -8.53 12.97
CA TYR A 10 4.12 -9.40 14.02
C TYR A 10 4.42 -10.88 13.73
N GLU A 11 4.45 -11.24 12.45
CA GLU A 11 4.71 -12.59 11.97
C GLU A 11 6.18 -13.01 12.06
N ASP A 12 7.13 -12.06 12.16
CA ASP A 12 8.56 -12.36 12.29
C ASP A 12 8.92 -12.75 13.74
N THR A 13 8.37 -13.87 14.19
CA THR A 13 8.52 -14.37 15.56
C THR A 13 9.90 -14.96 15.87
N THR A 14 10.69 -15.26 14.83
CA THR A 14 12.01 -15.90 14.96
C THR A 14 13.17 -14.98 14.61
N GLY A 15 12.89 -13.78 14.08
CA GLY A 15 13.90 -12.89 13.51
C GLY A 15 14.47 -13.39 12.17
N SER A 16 13.82 -14.36 11.53
CA SER A 16 14.24 -14.90 10.22
C SER A 16 13.57 -14.16 9.04
N GLY A 17 12.65 -13.24 9.34
CA GLY A 17 11.82 -12.57 8.36
C GLY A 17 10.59 -13.39 7.94
N VAL A 18 9.62 -12.70 7.34
CA VAL A 18 8.40 -13.29 6.78
C VAL A 18 8.64 -13.83 5.37
N ASP A 19 7.88 -14.85 4.99
CA ASP A 19 7.94 -15.51 3.68
C ASP A 19 6.97 -14.90 2.64
N TRP A 20 6.19 -13.89 3.05
CA TRP A 20 5.16 -13.24 2.23
C TRP A 20 4.09 -14.21 1.70
N SER A 21 3.83 -15.32 2.40
CA SER A 21 2.73 -16.26 2.09
C SER A 21 1.37 -15.69 2.50
N THR A 22 1.35 -14.84 3.52
CA THR A 22 0.14 -14.25 4.10
C THR A 22 0.26 -12.75 4.27
N ASN A 23 -0.83 -12.09 4.65
CA ASN A 23 -0.81 -10.68 5.02
C ASN A 23 0.08 -10.48 6.25
N VAL A 24 0.90 -9.43 6.23
CA VAL A 24 1.76 -9.06 7.35
C VAL A 24 1.13 -7.94 8.15
N HIS A 25 1.39 -7.94 9.45
CA HIS A 25 0.82 -6.97 10.39
C HIS A 25 1.92 -6.33 11.21
N VAL A 26 1.62 -5.17 11.78
CA VAL A 26 2.43 -4.57 12.85
C VAL A 26 1.60 -4.44 14.12
N THR A 27 2.25 -4.47 15.28
CA THR A 27 1.56 -4.18 16.53
C THR A 27 1.50 -2.68 16.77
N VAL A 28 0.29 -2.14 16.98
CA VAL A 28 0.09 -0.70 17.22
C VAL A 28 -0.89 -0.46 18.36
N ARG A 29 -0.65 0.56 19.18
CA ARG A 29 -1.63 1.11 20.13
C ARG A 29 -2.15 2.45 19.62
N MET A 30 -3.43 2.73 19.85
CA MET A 30 -4.10 3.94 19.39
C MET A 30 -4.40 4.86 20.58
N GLY A 31 -4.16 6.16 20.43
CA GLY A 31 -4.47 7.19 21.43
C GLY A 31 -3.48 7.26 22.60
N SER A 32 -3.01 6.12 23.12
CA SER A 32 -2.01 6.09 24.19
C SER A 32 -1.05 4.90 24.08
N THR A 33 0.05 4.94 24.84
CA THR A 33 0.94 3.80 25.03
C THR A 33 0.36 2.76 26.00
N MET A 34 -0.79 3.00 26.63
CA MET A 34 -1.53 2.05 27.45
C MET A 34 -2.74 1.51 26.69
N GLY A 35 -3.27 0.36 27.14
CA GLY A 35 -4.50 -0.21 26.60
C GLY A 35 -4.29 -1.22 25.47
N HIS A 36 -5.30 -1.35 24.62
CA HIS A 36 -5.41 -2.41 23.63
C HIS A 36 -4.42 -2.24 22.48
N SER A 37 -3.75 -3.34 22.14
CA SER A 37 -2.94 -3.43 20.93
C SER A 37 -3.78 -3.96 19.78
N TYR A 38 -3.61 -3.33 18.62
CA TYR A 38 -4.20 -3.72 17.35
C TYR A 38 -3.14 -4.26 16.41
N ARG A 39 -3.60 -4.99 15.39
CA ARG A 39 -2.78 -5.60 14.35
C ARG A 39 -3.39 -5.30 12.98
N PRO A 40 -3.24 -4.08 12.46
CA PRO A 40 -3.66 -3.76 11.10
C PRO A 40 -2.78 -4.47 10.08
N ILE A 41 -3.37 -4.82 8.94
CA ILE A 41 -2.62 -5.29 7.77
C ILE A 41 -1.76 -4.13 7.27
N VAL A 42 -0.47 -4.36 7.05
CA VAL A 42 0.39 -3.39 6.37
C VAL A 42 0.11 -3.48 4.87
N ASP A 43 -0.25 -2.35 4.28
CA ASP A 43 -0.71 -2.28 2.90
C ASP A 43 0.01 -1.17 2.14
N THR A 44 0.90 -1.56 1.23
CA THR A 44 1.63 -0.64 0.35
C THR A 44 0.83 -0.26 -0.90
N GLY A 45 -0.28 -0.96 -1.19
CA GLY A 45 -1.26 -0.62 -2.21
C GLY A 45 -2.33 0.37 -1.74
N THR A 46 -2.31 0.82 -0.48
CA THR A 46 -3.21 1.87 0.02
C THR A 46 -2.48 2.92 0.84
N GLN A 47 -3.19 3.98 1.23
CA GLN A 47 -2.64 5.08 2.01
C GLN A 47 -3.62 5.48 3.11
N GLY A 48 -3.14 5.51 4.36
CA GLY A 48 -3.96 5.89 5.51
C GLY A 48 -4.32 4.73 6.43
N MET A 49 -4.68 5.07 7.67
CA MET A 49 -5.22 4.11 8.63
C MET A 49 -6.73 3.95 8.40
N VAL A 50 -7.24 2.72 8.35
CA VAL A 50 -8.68 2.44 8.24
C VAL A 50 -9.06 1.36 9.23
N PHE A 51 -9.93 1.69 10.18
CA PHE A 51 -10.44 0.74 11.17
C PHE A 51 -11.96 0.73 11.15
N SER A 52 -12.55 -0.44 11.31
CA SER A 52 -13.95 -0.60 11.68
C SER A 52 -14.24 0.23 12.93
N ALA A 53 -15.12 1.23 12.81
CA ALA A 53 -15.49 2.11 13.91
C ALA A 53 -15.92 1.36 15.19
N PRO A 54 -16.65 0.21 15.12
CA PRO A 54 -17.04 -0.53 16.33
C PRO A 54 -15.87 -1.15 17.11
N GLU A 55 -14.68 -1.21 16.51
CA GLU A 55 -13.46 -1.74 17.12
C GLU A 55 -12.58 -0.65 17.73
N MET A 56 -12.99 0.61 17.52
CA MET A 56 -12.37 1.80 18.07
C MET A 56 -13.19 2.27 19.27
N ASP A 57 -12.55 3.01 20.16
CA ASP A 57 -13.27 3.85 21.12
C ASP A 57 -13.79 5.10 20.38
N TYR A 58 -14.83 4.88 19.57
CA TYR A 58 -15.46 5.88 18.70
C TYR A 58 -16.89 6.11 19.16
N ASP A 59 -17.25 7.37 19.40
CA ASP A 59 -18.62 7.71 19.79
C ASP A 59 -19.50 7.86 18.55
N PHE A 60 -20.33 6.84 18.31
CA PHE A 60 -21.29 6.85 17.20
C PHE A 60 -22.41 7.89 17.34
N ASN A 61 -22.61 8.47 18.52
CA ASN A 61 -23.65 9.46 18.75
C ASN A 61 -23.19 10.89 18.45
N THR A 62 -21.88 11.11 18.43
CA THR A 62 -21.31 12.42 18.13
C THR A 62 -21.11 12.56 16.60
N PRO A 63 -21.62 13.63 15.96
CA PRO A 63 -21.43 13.88 14.53
C PRO A 63 -19.97 13.80 14.07
N CYS A 64 -19.73 13.42 12.80
CA CYS A 64 -18.38 13.36 12.26
C CYS A 64 -17.64 14.68 12.42
N GLU A 65 -18.34 15.80 12.21
CA GLU A 65 -17.81 17.16 12.22
C GLU A 65 -17.28 17.59 13.60
N ASP A 66 -17.78 16.98 14.67
CA ASP A 66 -17.37 17.25 16.05
C ASP A 66 -16.17 16.37 16.49
N GLN A 67 -15.89 15.28 15.76
CA GLN A 67 -14.79 14.35 16.03
C GLN A 67 -13.68 14.36 14.98
N GLY A 68 -13.93 14.95 13.81
CA GLY A 68 -13.11 14.83 12.63
C GLY A 68 -13.78 15.42 11.39
N THR A 69 -13.57 14.80 10.23
CA THR A 69 -14.19 15.22 8.97
C THR A 69 -14.80 14.02 8.24
N PRO A 70 -15.98 14.15 7.59
CA PRO A 70 -16.51 13.10 6.74
C PRO A 70 -15.48 12.57 5.74
N GLY A 71 -15.43 11.25 5.58
CA GLY A 71 -14.35 10.58 4.88
C GLY A 71 -14.76 9.28 4.22
N TRP A 72 -14.01 8.88 3.19
CA TRP A 72 -14.21 7.63 2.49
C TRP A 72 -12.93 7.15 1.80
N GLN A 73 -12.89 5.86 1.48
CA GLN A 73 -11.82 5.23 0.72
C GLN A 73 -12.38 4.13 -0.18
N PHE A 74 -12.03 4.15 -1.46
CA PHE A 74 -12.41 3.11 -2.42
C PHE A 74 -11.19 2.23 -2.74
N LEU A 75 -11.35 0.92 -2.61
CA LEU A 75 -10.35 -0.09 -2.93
C LEU A 75 -10.65 -0.67 -4.32
N SER A 76 -9.91 -0.21 -5.32
CA SER A 76 -10.13 -0.57 -6.73
C SER A 76 -9.90 -2.06 -7.03
N SER A 77 -9.07 -2.75 -6.26
CA SER A 77 -8.81 -4.19 -6.41
C SER A 77 -9.97 -5.08 -5.99
N SER A 78 -10.75 -4.64 -4.99
CA SER A 78 -11.86 -5.42 -4.40
C SER A 78 -13.23 -4.78 -4.62
N ASN A 79 -13.31 -3.64 -5.30
CA ASN A 79 -14.50 -2.80 -5.44
C ASN A 79 -15.17 -2.47 -4.08
N LEU A 80 -14.38 -2.29 -3.02
CA LEU A 80 -14.93 -1.96 -1.70
C LEU A 80 -14.91 -0.46 -1.48
N LEU A 81 -16.04 0.10 -1.06
CA LEU A 81 -16.15 1.46 -0.59
C LEU A 81 -16.29 1.45 0.93
N TYR A 82 -15.39 2.18 1.60
CA TYR A 82 -15.44 2.46 3.03
C TYR A 82 -15.85 3.90 3.25
N GLU A 83 -16.75 4.12 4.20
CA GLU A 83 -17.30 5.44 4.51
C GLU A 83 -17.32 5.66 6.03
N GLY A 84 -17.07 6.88 6.47
CA GLY A 84 -17.05 7.22 7.88
C GLY A 84 -16.47 8.61 8.13
N CYS A 85 -15.63 8.74 9.16
CA CYS A 85 -14.99 10.00 9.52
C CYS A 85 -13.47 9.83 9.61
N TRP A 86 -12.73 10.79 9.07
CA TRP A 86 -11.30 10.96 9.34
C TRP A 86 -11.12 11.63 10.69
N VAL A 87 -10.62 10.87 11.66
CA VAL A 87 -10.51 11.26 13.06
C VAL A 87 -9.04 11.37 13.44
N PRO A 88 -8.55 12.51 13.96
CA PRO A 88 -7.16 12.63 14.41
C PRO A 88 -6.83 11.63 15.52
N ARG A 89 -5.75 10.86 15.34
CA ARG A 89 -5.28 9.89 16.34
C ARG A 89 -3.76 9.79 16.35
N ASP A 90 -3.24 9.55 17.55
CA ASP A 90 -1.86 9.12 17.76
C ASP A 90 -1.77 7.60 17.67
N PHE A 91 -0.71 7.12 17.02
CA PHE A 91 -0.38 5.71 16.90
C PHE A 91 0.99 5.44 17.49
N TYR A 92 1.08 4.40 18.30
CA TYR A 92 2.31 4.01 18.99
C TYR A 92 2.69 2.60 18.58
N PHE A 93 3.84 2.48 17.93
CA PHE A 93 4.46 1.21 17.55
C PHE A 93 5.55 0.84 18.56
N ASN A 94 5.94 -0.44 18.57
CA ASN A 94 7.01 -0.98 19.42
C ASN A 94 6.78 -0.80 20.93
N VAL A 95 5.53 -0.59 21.35
CA VAL A 95 5.23 -0.44 22.77
C VAL A 95 5.48 -1.75 23.51
N GLY A 96 6.45 -1.74 24.42
CA GLY A 96 6.87 -2.92 25.18
C GLY A 96 7.89 -3.80 24.46
N ASP A 97 8.38 -3.38 23.30
CA ASP A 97 9.51 -4.03 22.63
C ASP A 97 10.84 -3.48 23.22
N PRO A 98 11.68 -4.31 23.87
CA PRO A 98 12.94 -3.86 24.44
C PRO A 98 14.04 -3.65 23.37
N ALA A 99 13.90 -4.23 22.18
CA ALA A 99 14.90 -4.16 21.12
C ALA A 99 14.71 -2.92 20.23
N ASN A 100 13.47 -2.42 20.12
CA ASN A 100 13.15 -1.30 19.25
C ASN A 100 12.53 -0.13 20.03
N PRO A 101 12.95 1.12 19.76
CA PRO A 101 12.38 2.28 20.42
C PRO A 101 10.90 2.46 20.04
N VAL A 102 10.11 3.00 20.96
CA VAL A 102 8.71 3.39 20.68
C VAL A 102 8.69 4.41 19.55
N VAL A 103 7.88 4.15 18.53
CA VAL A 103 7.68 5.08 17.41
C VAL A 103 6.28 5.65 17.51
N LYS A 104 6.16 6.97 17.48
CA LYS A 104 4.88 7.68 17.51
C LYS A 104 4.60 8.29 16.14
N ALA A 105 3.43 8.01 15.58
CA ALA A 105 2.86 8.72 14.43
C ALA A 105 1.61 9.49 14.85
N SER A 106 1.29 10.57 14.16
CA SER A 106 0.03 11.30 14.34
C SER A 106 -0.62 11.54 12.99
N VAL A 107 -1.74 10.88 12.73
CA VAL A 107 -2.47 10.93 11.45
C VAL A 107 -3.97 10.82 11.68
N PRO A 108 -4.81 11.32 10.75
CA PRO A 108 -6.21 10.98 10.74
C PRO A 108 -6.39 9.49 10.39
N ILE A 109 -7.27 8.80 11.11
CA ILE A 109 -7.75 7.46 10.78
C ILE A 109 -9.17 7.52 10.24
N LEU A 110 -9.48 6.74 9.21
CA LEU A 110 -10.86 6.54 8.79
C LEU A 110 -11.52 5.58 9.77
N ALA A 111 -12.33 6.13 10.68
CA ALA A 111 -13.28 5.36 11.47
C ALA A 111 -14.41 4.91 10.54
N MET A 112 -14.25 3.72 9.95
CA MET A 112 -15.17 3.16 8.97
C MET A 112 -16.49 2.77 9.66
N MET A 113 -17.53 3.53 9.37
CA MET A 113 -18.89 3.29 9.86
C MET A 113 -19.67 2.38 8.91
N TYR A 114 -19.36 2.45 7.62
CA TYR A 114 -20.06 1.72 6.59
C TYR A 114 -19.11 1.09 5.56
N LYS A 115 -19.53 -0.07 5.05
CA LYS A 115 -18.86 -0.82 3.99
C LYS A 115 -19.85 -1.21 2.90
N SER A 116 -19.45 -1.04 1.65
CA SER A 116 -20.27 -1.38 0.48
C SER A 116 -19.39 -2.05 -0.60
N GLU A 117 -19.94 -3.03 -1.32
CA GLU A 117 -19.32 -3.56 -2.54
C GLU A 117 -19.84 -2.77 -3.75
N CYS A 118 -19.02 -1.85 -4.25
CA CYS A 118 -19.41 -0.86 -5.25
C CYS A 118 -18.64 -1.04 -6.57
N PRO A 119 -19.03 -2.01 -7.43
CA PRO A 119 -18.35 -2.25 -8.71
C PRO A 119 -18.56 -1.12 -9.73
N THR A 120 -19.53 -0.24 -9.50
CA THR A 120 -19.83 0.91 -10.36
C THR A 120 -19.21 2.21 -9.86
N PHE A 121 -18.31 2.15 -8.86
CA PHE A 121 -17.67 3.36 -8.34
C PHE A 121 -16.75 3.97 -9.40
N ASP A 122 -16.96 5.26 -9.68
CA ASP A 122 -16.10 6.03 -10.57
C ASP A 122 -15.50 7.20 -9.80
N ILE A 123 -14.18 7.14 -9.56
CA ILE A 123 -13.44 8.17 -8.82
C ILE A 123 -13.61 9.58 -9.43
N ALA A 124 -13.81 9.68 -10.74
CA ALA A 124 -13.91 10.99 -11.39
C ALA A 124 -15.24 11.71 -11.10
N SER A 125 -16.29 10.96 -10.77
CA SER A 125 -17.67 11.47 -10.68
C SER A 125 -18.37 11.15 -9.37
N THR A 126 -17.83 10.23 -8.55
CA THR A 126 -18.48 9.70 -7.35
C THR A 126 -17.80 10.21 -6.08
N THR A 127 -18.60 10.71 -5.14
CA THR A 127 -18.13 11.19 -3.84
C THR A 127 -18.71 10.35 -2.70
N GLY A 128 -17.91 9.44 -2.16
CA GLY A 128 -18.13 8.81 -0.85
C GLY A 128 -19.38 7.94 -0.69
N HIS A 129 -20.16 7.72 -1.74
CA HIS A 129 -21.31 6.82 -1.74
C HIS A 129 -21.35 6.03 -3.03
N CYS A 130 -21.86 4.79 -2.98
CA CYS A 130 -22.01 4.03 -4.21
C CYS A 130 -23.09 4.65 -5.11
N PRO A 131 -22.84 4.87 -6.42
CA PRO A 131 -23.83 5.51 -7.30
C PRO A 131 -25.12 4.70 -7.44
N ASN A 132 -25.00 3.38 -7.37
CA ASN A 132 -26.13 2.48 -7.39
C ASN A 132 -26.74 2.38 -5.98
N ALA A 133 -27.88 3.06 -5.78
CA ALA A 133 -28.60 3.08 -4.51
C ALA A 133 -29.10 1.70 -4.02
N SER A 134 -29.15 0.70 -4.91
CA SER A 134 -29.51 -0.68 -4.54
C SER A 134 -28.35 -1.45 -3.90
N VAL A 135 -27.12 -0.93 -3.95
CA VAL A 135 -25.97 -1.55 -3.27
C VAL A 135 -26.13 -1.40 -1.76
N PRO A 136 -26.14 -2.51 -0.99
CA PRO A 136 -26.29 -2.43 0.45
C PRO A 136 -25.14 -1.70 1.12
N ARG A 137 -25.48 -0.77 2.00
CA ARG A 137 -24.55 -0.08 2.88
C ARG A 137 -24.53 -0.77 4.24
N ILE A 138 -23.48 -1.55 4.50
CA ILE A 138 -23.38 -2.37 5.71
C ILE A 138 -22.86 -1.49 6.84
N ALA A 139 -23.73 -1.13 7.78
CA ALA A 139 -23.37 -0.40 8.98
C ALA A 139 -22.66 -1.30 10.00
N ASN A 140 -21.80 -0.71 10.84
CA ASN A 140 -21.12 -1.39 11.95
C ASN A 140 -20.35 -2.65 11.52
N ALA A 141 -19.82 -2.67 10.29
CA ALA A 141 -18.97 -3.74 9.81
C ALA A 141 -17.70 -3.83 10.67
N THR A 142 -17.35 -5.04 11.12
CA THR A 142 -16.15 -5.32 11.94
C THR A 142 -15.04 -5.98 11.10
N GLY A 143 -13.87 -6.17 11.69
CA GLY A 143 -12.76 -6.93 11.10
C GLY A 143 -11.96 -6.19 10.03
N THR A 144 -12.21 -4.91 9.78
CA THR A 144 -11.38 -4.10 8.88
C THR A 144 -10.36 -3.32 9.70
N ARG A 145 -9.08 -3.67 9.58
CA ARG A 145 -7.96 -2.96 10.21
C ARG A 145 -6.81 -2.92 9.22
N MET A 146 -6.55 -1.75 8.67
CA MET A 146 -5.52 -1.57 7.64
C MET A 146 -4.64 -0.37 7.98
N MET A 147 -3.38 -0.51 7.62
CA MET A 147 -2.33 0.49 7.71
C MET A 147 -1.76 0.68 6.30
N GLY A 148 -2.37 1.60 5.57
CA GLY A 148 -1.94 2.03 4.25
C GLY A 148 -0.68 2.88 4.34
N VAL A 149 0.42 2.38 3.81
CA VAL A 149 1.74 3.02 3.85
C VAL A 149 2.29 3.36 2.46
N GLY A 150 1.53 3.10 1.41
CA GLY A 150 1.86 3.42 0.03
C GLY A 150 1.81 4.91 -0.31
N TRP A 151 1.97 5.18 -1.61
CA TRP A 151 1.92 6.48 -2.28
C TRP A 151 1.26 6.32 -3.66
N GLY A 152 0.90 7.42 -4.31
CA GLY A 152 0.36 7.44 -5.67
C GLY A 152 -1.10 7.06 -5.77
N ARG A 153 -1.76 6.85 -4.65
CA ARG A 153 -3.11 6.26 -4.62
C ARG A 153 -4.20 7.25 -5.02
N GLN A 154 -3.87 8.54 -5.11
CA GLN A 154 -4.70 9.57 -5.74
C GLN A 154 -5.04 9.24 -7.21
N TYR A 155 -4.12 8.59 -7.93
CA TYR A 155 -4.30 8.23 -9.34
C TYR A 155 -5.09 6.92 -9.54
N ASP A 156 -5.31 6.14 -8.48
CA ASP A 156 -5.90 4.80 -8.54
C ASP A 156 -6.95 4.57 -7.44
N GLY A 157 -7.92 5.48 -7.31
CA GLY A 157 -9.15 5.20 -6.57
C GLY A 157 -9.22 5.77 -5.15
N LEU A 158 -8.15 6.38 -4.62
CA LEU A 158 -8.12 6.89 -3.24
C LEU A 158 -7.90 8.42 -3.19
N PRO A 159 -8.87 9.26 -3.60
CA PRO A 159 -8.69 10.71 -3.65
C PRO A 159 -8.59 11.36 -2.27
N GLN A 160 -8.93 10.63 -1.20
CA GLN A 160 -8.70 11.08 0.17
C GLN A 160 -7.51 10.40 0.85
N GLY A 161 -6.87 9.42 0.20
CA GLY A 161 -5.60 8.86 0.65
C GLY A 161 -4.48 9.82 0.26
N THR A 162 -4.09 10.70 1.18
CA THR A 162 -3.12 11.77 0.94
C THR A 162 -1.90 11.61 1.87
N PRO A 163 -0.77 12.28 1.57
CA PRO A 163 0.46 12.23 2.37
C PRO A 163 0.28 12.36 3.89
N ASP A 164 -0.61 13.25 4.34
CA ASP A 164 -0.92 13.52 5.76
C ASP A 164 -1.57 12.34 6.49
N LYS A 165 -2.05 11.33 5.76
CA LYS A 165 -2.67 10.14 6.35
C LYS A 165 -1.71 8.96 6.47
N ASN A 166 -0.57 9.01 5.78
CA ASN A 166 0.40 7.93 5.83
C ASN A 166 1.15 7.94 7.18
N PRO A 167 0.99 6.94 8.06
CA PRO A 167 1.59 6.95 9.39
C PRO A 167 3.12 6.94 9.37
N LEU A 168 3.76 6.36 8.35
CA LEU A 168 5.23 6.28 8.26
C LEU A 168 5.87 7.58 7.77
N ARG A 169 5.07 8.47 7.19
CA ARG A 169 5.50 9.82 6.80
C ARG A 169 5.30 10.85 7.90
N ASN A 170 4.32 10.64 8.77
CA ASN A 170 3.93 11.57 9.82
C ASN A 170 4.38 11.07 11.20
N ILE A 171 5.64 10.62 11.27
CA ILE A 171 6.29 10.21 12.50
C ILE A 171 6.66 11.46 13.29
N VAL A 172 6.22 11.53 14.55
CA VAL A 172 6.42 12.67 15.44
C VAL A 172 7.52 12.44 16.47
N SER A 173 7.79 11.18 16.83
CA SER A 173 8.91 10.83 17.71
C SER A 173 9.40 9.38 17.52
N VAL A 174 10.69 9.18 17.79
CA VAL A 174 11.34 7.87 17.90
C VAL A 174 12.08 7.84 19.23
N GLY A 175 11.68 6.94 20.13
CA GLY A 175 12.12 6.95 21.52
C GLY A 175 11.77 8.28 22.20
N THR A 176 12.77 8.92 22.82
CA THR A 176 12.61 10.24 23.45
C THR A 176 12.87 11.40 22.48
N GLN A 177 13.26 11.13 21.24
CA GLN A 177 13.60 12.16 20.28
C GLN A 177 12.37 12.59 19.49
N SER A 178 12.05 13.89 19.50
CA SER A 178 11.04 14.46 18.61
C SER A 178 11.59 14.57 17.18
N MET A 179 10.76 14.22 16.20
CA MET A 179 11.14 14.26 14.79
C MET A 179 10.72 15.61 14.21
N ASP A 180 11.69 16.50 13.99
CA ASP A 180 11.53 17.65 13.10
C ASP A 180 11.80 17.19 11.65
N PRO A 181 10.80 17.24 10.75
CA PRO A 181 10.96 16.88 9.33
C PRO A 181 12.01 17.72 8.60
N ALA A 182 12.31 18.93 9.08
CA ALA A 182 13.28 19.82 8.45
C ALA A 182 14.73 19.39 8.73
N THR A 183 15.01 18.82 9.91
CA THR A 183 16.39 18.70 10.42
C THR A 183 16.77 17.31 10.96
N ALA A 184 15.82 16.55 11.49
CA ALA A 184 16.12 15.34 12.27
C ALA A 184 15.72 14.03 11.55
N TYR A 185 14.75 14.08 10.65
CA TYR A 185 14.10 12.88 10.09
C TYR A 185 13.89 12.96 8.57
N SER A 186 14.28 11.89 7.86
CA SER A 186 13.93 11.72 6.45
C SER A 186 12.65 10.91 6.36
N ALA A 187 11.54 11.58 6.04
CA ALA A 187 10.21 10.96 5.93
C ALA A 187 10.16 9.94 4.79
N GLY A 188 10.39 8.68 5.17
CA GLY A 188 10.52 7.55 4.28
C GLY A 188 10.81 6.28 5.09
N TYR A 189 10.79 5.14 4.42
CA TYR A 189 11.05 3.86 5.06
C TYR A 189 11.69 2.88 4.09
N VAL A 190 12.42 1.92 4.65
CA VAL A 190 12.86 0.69 3.97
C VAL A 190 11.94 -0.42 4.43
N LEU A 191 11.43 -1.23 3.50
CA LEU A 191 10.62 -2.41 3.78
C LEU A 191 11.35 -3.66 3.29
N ASP A 192 11.56 -4.59 4.22
CA ASP A 192 12.19 -5.88 4.03
C ASP A 192 11.35 -6.98 4.72
N SER A 193 11.82 -8.23 4.71
CA SER A 193 11.11 -9.36 5.33
C SER A 193 10.96 -9.23 6.85
N HIS A 194 11.69 -8.34 7.53
CA HIS A 194 11.62 -8.17 8.97
C HIS A 194 10.63 -7.08 9.40
N GLY A 195 10.36 -6.11 8.53
CA GLY A 195 9.39 -5.05 8.83
C GLY A 195 9.64 -3.75 8.09
N LEU A 196 9.25 -2.67 8.75
CA LEU A 196 9.30 -1.30 8.25
C LEU A 196 10.35 -0.50 9.02
N ARG A 197 11.47 -0.18 8.38
CA ARG A 197 12.51 0.67 8.95
C ARG A 197 12.26 2.13 8.57
N VAL A 198 11.68 2.88 9.51
CA VAL A 198 11.36 4.30 9.34
C VAL A 198 12.60 5.17 9.53
N GLY A 199 12.65 6.31 8.83
CA GLY A 199 13.77 7.23 8.88
C GLY A 199 14.92 6.76 7.99
N LEU A 200 15.01 7.32 6.79
CA LEU A 200 16.08 6.97 5.85
C LEU A 200 17.42 7.55 6.32
N THR A 201 18.45 6.72 6.28
CA THR A 201 19.84 7.05 6.59
C THR A 201 20.74 6.50 5.48
N ASP A 202 21.95 7.03 5.34
CA ASP A 202 22.89 6.51 4.33
C ASP A 202 23.21 5.02 4.58
N ALA A 203 23.21 4.59 5.85
CA ALA A 203 23.48 3.22 6.23
C ALA A 203 22.35 2.26 5.82
N ASN A 204 21.08 2.59 6.09
CA ASN A 204 19.96 1.69 5.78
C ASN A 204 19.50 1.77 4.32
N THR A 205 19.98 2.76 3.55
CA THR A 205 19.72 2.89 2.11
C THR A 205 20.91 2.48 1.25
N ALA A 206 21.99 1.97 1.87
CA ALA A 206 23.15 1.47 1.15
C ALA A 206 22.76 0.33 0.20
N GLY A 207 23.06 0.48 -1.09
CA GLY A 207 22.75 -0.51 -2.12
C GLY A 207 21.37 -0.34 -2.78
N ILE A 208 20.52 0.56 -2.29
CA ILE A 208 19.24 0.87 -2.96
C ILE A 208 19.49 1.62 -4.27
N SER A 209 18.90 1.12 -5.35
CA SER A 209 18.94 1.76 -6.67
C SER A 209 17.72 2.64 -6.86
N TRP A 210 17.91 3.95 -6.68
CA TRP A 210 16.81 4.92 -6.71
C TRP A 210 16.44 5.34 -8.13
N TYR A 211 15.14 5.57 -8.34
CA TYR A 211 14.66 6.45 -9.42
C TYR A 211 13.65 7.46 -8.87
N ALA A 212 13.50 8.56 -9.60
CA ALA A 212 12.59 9.64 -9.25
C ALA A 212 11.15 9.29 -9.66
N LEU A 213 10.23 9.49 -8.74
CA LEU A 213 8.78 9.43 -8.95
C LEU A 213 8.28 10.76 -9.53
N GLU A 214 7.17 10.68 -10.26
CA GLU A 214 6.49 11.86 -10.79
C GLU A 214 5.66 12.52 -9.69
N ALA A 215 5.93 13.79 -9.37
CA ALA A 215 5.18 14.50 -8.34
C ALA A 215 3.75 14.82 -8.79
N HIS A 216 2.80 14.77 -7.85
CA HIS A 216 1.44 15.22 -8.09
C HIS A 216 1.39 16.73 -8.29
N ALA A 217 0.68 17.18 -9.33
CA ALA A 217 0.67 18.59 -9.73
C ALA A 217 0.12 19.54 -8.63
N SER A 218 -0.83 19.07 -7.82
CA SER A 218 -1.55 19.91 -6.85
C SER A 218 -1.49 19.44 -5.39
N ILE A 219 -0.85 18.30 -5.10
CA ILE A 219 -0.81 17.74 -3.73
C ILE A 219 0.66 17.62 -3.33
N PRO A 220 1.16 18.54 -2.48
CA PRO A 220 2.56 18.54 -2.07
C PRO A 220 2.99 17.22 -1.45
N GLY A 221 4.10 16.68 -1.93
CA GLY A 221 4.66 15.43 -1.43
C GLY A 221 3.86 14.18 -1.79
N GLU A 222 2.83 14.29 -2.63
CA GLU A 222 2.21 13.13 -3.29
C GLU A 222 2.98 12.85 -4.58
N TYR A 223 3.17 11.56 -4.87
CA TYR A 223 3.91 11.11 -6.04
C TYR A 223 3.14 9.99 -6.71
N ARG A 224 3.26 9.87 -8.02
CA ARG A 224 2.67 8.79 -8.80
C ARG A 224 3.29 7.43 -8.50
N GLU A 225 2.59 6.37 -8.88
CA GLU A 225 3.10 5.00 -8.84
C GLU A 225 4.35 4.83 -9.71
N ALA A 226 5.13 3.81 -9.39
CA ALA A 226 6.38 3.52 -10.07
C ALA A 226 6.20 3.42 -11.58
N ARG A 227 7.12 3.97 -12.38
CA ARG A 227 7.13 3.65 -13.81
C ARG A 227 7.65 2.24 -14.02
N ALA A 228 7.08 1.56 -15.01
CA ALA A 228 7.51 0.22 -15.39
C ALA A 228 7.36 -0.02 -16.89
N CYS A 229 8.08 -1.01 -17.41
CA CYS A 229 7.82 -1.63 -18.69
C CYS A 229 7.41 -3.08 -18.50
N ILE A 230 6.23 -3.46 -19.00
CA ILE A 230 5.61 -4.75 -18.72
C ILE A 230 5.57 -5.59 -19.99
N ALA A 231 6.11 -6.80 -19.92
CA ALA A 231 6.04 -7.78 -21.01
C ALA A 231 5.36 -9.06 -20.53
N VAL A 232 4.48 -9.61 -21.38
CA VAL A 232 3.84 -10.90 -21.17
C VAL A 232 4.24 -11.83 -22.31
N ASP A 233 4.59 -13.08 -21.99
CA ASP A 233 4.97 -14.13 -22.94
C ASP A 233 6.08 -13.70 -23.91
N GLY A 234 7.04 -12.91 -23.41
CA GLY A 234 8.19 -12.42 -24.20
C GLY A 234 7.85 -11.35 -25.23
N ALA A 235 6.68 -10.70 -25.12
CA ALA A 235 6.29 -9.62 -26.02
C ALA A 235 7.36 -8.52 -26.10
N THR A 236 7.72 -8.12 -27.33
CA THR A 236 8.65 -7.03 -27.61
C THR A 236 8.05 -6.05 -28.65
N PRO A 237 8.17 -4.73 -28.43
CA PRO A 237 8.67 -4.09 -27.21
C PRO A 237 7.74 -4.36 -26.00
N CYS A 238 8.29 -4.25 -24.79
CA CYS A 238 7.45 -4.23 -23.58
C CYS A 238 6.53 -3.00 -23.60
N VAL A 239 5.41 -3.06 -22.87
CA VAL A 239 4.41 -1.99 -22.83
C VAL A 239 4.71 -1.04 -21.66
N PRO A 240 4.98 0.25 -21.92
CA PRO A 240 5.17 1.26 -20.88
C PRO A 240 3.93 1.43 -20.00
N GLY A 241 4.14 1.54 -18.69
CA GLY A 241 3.05 1.69 -17.74
C GLY A 241 3.54 2.06 -16.34
N HIS A 242 2.73 1.70 -15.36
CA HIS A 242 3.02 1.91 -13.94
C HIS A 242 2.97 0.60 -13.16
N ALA A 243 3.65 0.57 -12.02
CA ALA A 243 3.69 -0.56 -11.12
C ALA A 243 3.49 -0.14 -9.65
N VAL A 244 2.85 -1.00 -8.87
CA VAL A 244 2.79 -0.93 -7.42
C VAL A 244 3.23 -2.28 -6.87
N VAL A 245 4.12 -2.23 -5.88
CA VAL A 245 4.53 -3.40 -5.10
C VAL A 245 3.69 -3.43 -3.83
N ASP A 246 2.80 -4.41 -3.71
CA ASP A 246 1.67 -4.34 -2.77
C ASP A 246 1.65 -5.49 -1.76
N THR A 247 1.85 -5.19 -0.48
CA THR A 247 1.79 -6.17 0.62
C THR A 247 0.37 -6.67 0.90
N GLY A 248 -0.67 -5.94 0.51
CA GLY A 248 -2.06 -6.16 0.86
C GLY A 248 -2.76 -7.31 0.12
N ILE A 249 -2.19 -7.82 -0.98
CA ILE A 249 -2.79 -8.86 -1.81
C ILE A 249 -1.79 -9.96 -2.23
N GLY A 250 -2.28 -11.19 -2.43
CA GLY A 250 -1.44 -12.35 -2.81
C GLY A 250 -1.39 -12.60 -4.32
N GLN A 251 -2.45 -12.18 -5.01
CA GLN A 251 -2.56 -12.15 -6.46
C GLN A 251 -1.96 -10.87 -7.05
N SER A 252 -1.73 -10.89 -8.36
CA SER A 252 -1.42 -9.67 -9.13
C SER A 252 -2.63 -9.19 -9.93
N TYR A 253 -2.70 -7.88 -10.15
CA TYR A 253 -3.63 -7.29 -11.10
C TYR A 253 -2.86 -6.66 -12.25
N LEU A 254 -3.22 -7.02 -13.47
CA LEU A 254 -2.60 -6.53 -14.69
C LEU A 254 -3.64 -5.80 -15.55
N ARG A 255 -3.28 -4.63 -16.04
CA ARG A 255 -4.05 -3.89 -17.02
C ARG A 255 -3.18 -3.69 -18.26
N MET A 256 -3.64 -4.19 -19.40
CA MET A 256 -2.95 -4.07 -20.69
C MET A 256 -3.84 -3.35 -21.72
N PRO A 257 -3.25 -2.74 -22.76
CA PRO A 257 -4.00 -2.21 -23.90
C PRO A 257 -4.74 -3.32 -24.64
N ALA A 258 -5.89 -3.00 -25.25
CA ALA A 258 -6.60 -3.95 -26.09
C ALA A 258 -5.72 -4.40 -27.27
N GLY A 259 -5.90 -5.65 -27.69
CA GLY A 259 -5.05 -6.26 -28.74
C GLY A 259 -3.73 -6.83 -28.23
N THR A 260 -3.37 -6.64 -26.95
CA THR A 260 -2.27 -7.41 -26.33
C THR A 260 -2.62 -8.89 -26.34
N ALA A 261 -1.70 -9.74 -26.83
CA ALA A 261 -1.90 -11.17 -26.91
C ALA A 261 -1.79 -11.84 -25.53
N LEU A 262 -2.87 -11.82 -24.75
CA LEU A 262 -2.97 -12.49 -23.46
C LEU A 262 -3.73 -13.81 -23.57
N ARG A 263 -3.28 -14.82 -22.83
CA ARG A 263 -3.92 -16.15 -22.75
C ARG A 263 -4.61 -16.32 -21.41
N PHE A 264 -5.91 -16.61 -21.43
CA PHE A 264 -6.74 -16.74 -20.23
C PHE A 264 -7.15 -18.19 -19.95
N VAL A 265 -7.31 -18.53 -18.68
CA VAL A 265 -7.89 -19.80 -18.26
C VAL A 265 -9.37 -19.86 -18.67
N SER A 266 -9.75 -20.91 -19.40
CA SER A 266 -11.14 -21.10 -19.83
C SER A 266 -12.09 -21.13 -18.62
N GLY A 267 -13.20 -20.38 -18.71
CA GLY A 267 -14.20 -20.28 -17.65
C GLY A 267 -13.81 -19.46 -16.43
N ARG A 268 -12.62 -18.84 -16.40
CA ARG A 268 -12.20 -17.92 -15.32
C ARG A 268 -11.91 -16.54 -15.88
N SER A 269 -12.86 -15.62 -15.71
CA SER A 269 -12.76 -14.26 -16.24
C SER A 269 -11.46 -13.57 -15.80
N GLY A 270 -10.70 -13.07 -16.78
CA GLY A 270 -9.47 -12.29 -16.57
C GLY A 270 -8.27 -13.08 -16.03
N ARG A 271 -8.38 -14.34 -15.64
CA ARG A 271 -7.22 -15.07 -15.06
C ARG A 271 -6.26 -15.54 -16.16
N LEU A 272 -4.98 -15.15 -16.09
CA LEU A 272 -3.95 -15.64 -17.01
C LEU A 272 -3.67 -17.14 -16.81
N VAL A 273 -3.27 -17.84 -17.88
CA VAL A 273 -2.92 -19.27 -17.82
C VAL A 273 -1.63 -19.51 -17.04
N ASP A 274 -1.54 -20.65 -16.37
CA ASP A 274 -0.41 -21.13 -15.54
C ASP A 274 0.87 -21.46 -16.36
N THR A 275 1.06 -20.86 -17.53
CA THR A 275 2.30 -20.90 -18.33
C THR A 275 2.66 -19.51 -18.86
N SER A 276 1.95 -18.48 -18.41
CA SER A 276 2.22 -17.11 -18.82
C SER A 276 3.47 -16.63 -18.10
N ALA A 277 4.41 -16.07 -18.86
CA ALA A 277 5.59 -15.41 -18.31
C ALA A 277 5.33 -13.91 -18.23
N VAL A 278 5.56 -13.30 -17.07
CA VAL A 278 5.44 -11.86 -16.86
C VAL A 278 6.80 -11.31 -16.47
N ARG A 279 7.21 -10.22 -17.13
CA ARG A 279 8.41 -9.45 -16.80
C ARG A 279 8.04 -8.00 -16.56
N ILE A 280 8.58 -7.43 -15.50
CA ILE A 280 8.36 -6.05 -15.08
C ILE A 280 9.73 -5.41 -14.90
N ASP A 281 10.05 -4.44 -15.75
CA ASP A 281 11.25 -3.62 -15.61
C ASP A 281 10.86 -2.32 -14.90
N PHE A 282 11.30 -2.13 -13.66
CA PHE A 282 11.04 -0.92 -12.89
C PHE A 282 11.96 0.22 -13.33
N GLY A 283 11.39 1.40 -13.53
CA GLY A 283 12.11 2.60 -13.96
C GLY A 283 11.47 3.25 -15.19
N ALA A 284 12.09 4.33 -15.66
CA ALA A 284 11.61 5.03 -16.85
C ALA A 284 11.72 4.13 -18.10
N PRO A 285 10.64 3.97 -18.90
CA PRO A 285 10.68 3.20 -20.14
C PRO A 285 11.82 3.66 -21.06
N GLY A 286 12.60 2.71 -21.58
CA GLY A 286 13.76 3.00 -22.43
C GLY A 286 15.04 3.41 -21.69
N SER A 287 15.01 3.48 -20.35
CA SER A 287 16.20 3.59 -19.50
C SER A 287 16.61 2.23 -18.92
N THR A 288 17.80 2.14 -18.35
CA THR A 288 18.18 0.96 -17.55
C THR A 288 17.22 0.79 -16.39
N ALA A 289 16.65 -0.40 -16.25
CA ALA A 289 15.77 -0.72 -15.14
C ALA A 289 16.55 -0.66 -13.81
N VAL A 290 15.95 -0.09 -12.76
CA VAL A 290 16.54 -0.11 -11.41
C VAL A 290 16.39 -1.47 -10.75
N ALA A 291 15.35 -2.22 -11.15
CA ALA A 291 15.07 -3.58 -10.76
C ALA A 291 14.26 -4.27 -11.87
N THR A 292 14.41 -5.58 -11.99
CA THR A 292 13.58 -6.39 -12.90
C THR A 292 12.99 -7.55 -12.12
N GLU A 293 11.66 -7.63 -12.12
CA GLU A 293 10.93 -8.81 -11.66
C GLU A 293 10.56 -9.68 -12.86
N SER A 294 10.64 -11.00 -12.71
CA SER A 294 10.20 -11.93 -13.74
C SER A 294 9.72 -13.22 -13.11
N PHE A 295 8.54 -13.68 -13.54
CA PHE A 295 7.95 -14.92 -13.05
C PHE A 295 7.16 -15.63 -14.15
N THR A 296 7.02 -16.94 -14.00
CA THR A 296 6.19 -17.78 -14.87
C THR A 296 5.16 -18.47 -14.00
N LEU A 297 3.89 -18.17 -14.26
CA LEU A 297 2.78 -18.78 -13.53
C LEU A 297 2.87 -20.31 -13.60
N GLY A 298 2.40 -21.00 -12.57
CA GLY A 298 2.36 -22.47 -12.52
C GLY A 298 3.69 -23.21 -12.49
N SER A 299 4.84 -22.51 -12.59
CA SER A 299 6.16 -23.15 -12.61
C SER A 299 6.51 -23.75 -11.23
N PRO A 300 6.59 -25.09 -11.09
CA PRO A 300 7.05 -25.73 -9.87
C PRO A 300 8.58 -25.60 -9.80
N GLY A 301 9.09 -24.86 -8.83
CA GLY A 301 10.53 -24.62 -8.67
C GLY A 301 10.94 -23.14 -8.58
N SER A 302 10.00 -22.22 -8.80
CA SER A 302 10.15 -20.80 -8.45
C SER A 302 9.16 -20.40 -7.32
N PRO A 303 9.08 -21.16 -6.21
CA PRO A 303 8.10 -20.92 -5.14
C PRO A 303 8.24 -19.53 -4.49
N ASP A 304 9.38 -18.87 -4.68
CA ASP A 304 9.69 -17.65 -3.96
C ASP A 304 9.35 -16.35 -4.72
N VAL A 305 8.75 -16.33 -5.92
CA VAL A 305 8.34 -15.03 -6.56
C VAL A 305 7.08 -15.13 -7.42
N ASN A 306 6.24 -16.14 -7.24
CA ASN A 306 4.98 -16.23 -7.98
C ASN A 306 3.80 -15.63 -7.18
N PRO A 307 2.90 -14.88 -7.83
CA PRO A 307 1.59 -14.57 -7.25
C PRO A 307 0.70 -15.82 -7.22
N ASP A 308 -0.35 -15.79 -6.40
CA ASP A 308 -1.37 -16.85 -6.38
C ASP A 308 -2.04 -17.05 -7.75
N TYR A 309 -2.21 -15.95 -8.49
CA TYR A 309 -2.61 -15.85 -9.89
C TYR A 309 -2.44 -14.42 -10.37
N VAL A 310 -2.52 -14.21 -11.69
CA VAL A 310 -2.63 -12.86 -12.28
C VAL A 310 -4.05 -12.69 -12.83
N SER A 311 -4.75 -11.67 -12.34
CA SER A 311 -5.99 -11.17 -12.94
C SER A 311 -5.65 -10.05 -13.91
N ALA A 312 -5.85 -10.30 -15.20
CA ALA A 312 -5.59 -9.36 -16.27
C ALA A 312 -6.89 -8.86 -16.92
N VAL A 313 -6.92 -7.57 -17.24
CA VAL A 313 -8.00 -6.94 -18.00
C VAL A 313 -7.43 -6.11 -19.15
N PHE A 314 -8.19 -6.02 -20.24
CA PHE A 314 -7.95 -5.03 -21.27
C PHE A 314 -8.69 -3.75 -20.91
N ARG A 315 -8.01 -2.61 -20.90
CA ARG A 315 -8.65 -1.34 -20.56
C ARG A 315 -8.02 -0.17 -21.30
N ASP A 316 -8.60 0.20 -22.43
CA ASP A 316 -8.28 1.46 -23.12
C ASP A 316 -9.34 2.52 -22.80
N PRO A 317 -8.96 3.81 -22.73
CA PRO A 317 -7.62 4.39 -22.89
C PRO A 317 -6.82 4.41 -21.57
N ALA A 318 -7.17 3.55 -20.59
CA ALA A 318 -6.50 3.55 -19.31
C ALA A 318 -5.04 3.09 -19.45
N LEU A 319 -4.15 3.65 -18.63
CA LEU A 319 -2.73 3.33 -18.70
C LEU A 319 -2.46 1.87 -18.32
N THR A 320 -1.44 1.30 -18.94
CA THR A 320 -0.90 -0.01 -18.57
C THR A 320 -0.45 0.05 -17.10
N TYR A 321 -0.81 -0.97 -16.34
CA TYR A 321 -0.61 -0.98 -14.91
C TYR A 321 -0.41 -2.40 -14.39
N ILE A 322 0.48 -2.58 -13.42
CA ILE A 322 0.56 -3.80 -12.65
C ILE A 322 0.59 -3.52 -11.15
N ASN A 323 -0.29 -4.18 -10.41
CA ASN A 323 -0.09 -4.39 -8.99
C ASN A 323 0.52 -5.78 -8.85
N THR A 324 1.77 -5.87 -8.37
CA THR A 324 2.45 -7.15 -8.23
C THR A 324 1.77 -8.01 -7.18
N GLY A 325 1.23 -7.42 -6.12
CA GLY A 325 0.96 -8.14 -4.89
C GLY A 325 2.26 -8.49 -4.15
N ARG A 326 2.11 -9.17 -3.02
CA ARG A 326 3.18 -9.24 -2.00
C ARG A 326 4.34 -10.13 -2.37
N HIS A 327 4.17 -10.99 -3.37
CA HIS A 327 5.18 -11.97 -3.78
C HIS A 327 6.50 -11.31 -4.23
N ALA A 328 6.44 -10.10 -4.77
CA ALA A 328 7.62 -9.34 -5.18
C ALA A 328 8.60 -9.10 -4.03
N TYR A 329 8.10 -8.95 -2.78
CA TYR A 329 8.93 -8.73 -1.60
C TYR A 329 9.76 -9.95 -1.18
N ARG A 330 9.54 -11.11 -1.80
CA ARG A 330 10.41 -12.27 -1.62
C ARG A 330 11.72 -12.14 -2.42
N ALA A 331 11.78 -11.27 -3.42
CA ALA A 331 12.99 -10.96 -4.19
C ALA A 331 13.59 -9.58 -3.87
N PHE A 332 12.79 -8.66 -3.34
CA PHE A 332 13.20 -7.26 -3.19
C PHE A 332 13.11 -6.78 -1.74
N VAL A 333 14.14 -6.04 -1.36
CA VAL A 333 14.03 -4.98 -0.35
C VAL A 333 13.65 -3.72 -1.11
N THR A 334 12.72 -2.93 -0.56
CA THR A 334 12.26 -1.69 -1.19
C THR A 334 12.47 -0.51 -0.26
N ALA A 335 12.58 0.69 -0.82
CA ALA A 335 12.66 1.90 -0.04
C ALA A 335 11.87 3.03 -0.69
N PHE A 336 11.16 3.79 0.13
CA PHE A 336 10.44 4.98 -0.29
C PHE A 336 10.98 6.21 0.42
N ASP A 337 11.44 7.18 -0.37
CA ASP A 337 11.84 8.51 0.10
C ASP A 337 10.72 9.51 -0.22
N GLY A 338 9.85 9.72 0.76
CA GLY A 338 8.72 10.65 0.62
C GLY A 338 9.11 12.12 0.62
N ARG A 339 10.35 12.48 1.01
CA ARG A 339 10.82 13.87 0.95
C ARG A 339 11.24 14.25 -0.46
N ASN A 340 12.01 13.37 -1.11
CA ASN A 340 12.56 13.66 -2.45
C ASN A 340 11.80 12.97 -3.58
N GLY A 341 10.78 12.18 -3.27
CA GLY A 341 9.98 11.48 -4.28
C GLY A 341 10.78 10.42 -5.00
N ARG A 342 11.43 9.52 -4.25
CA ARG A 342 12.23 8.45 -4.84
C ARG A 342 11.72 7.10 -4.37
N TYR A 343 11.75 6.13 -5.26
CA TYR A 343 11.51 4.73 -4.94
C TYR A 343 12.71 3.91 -5.42
N GLY A 344 13.02 2.85 -4.70
CA GLY A 344 14.13 1.95 -5.01
C GLY A 344 13.98 0.60 -4.35
#